data_AF-A0AB72ZNP9-F1
#
_entry.id   AF-A0AB72ZNP9-F1
#
_cell.length_a   1.000
_cell.length_b   1.000
_cell.length_c   1.000
_cell.angle_alpha   90.00
_cell.angle_beta   90.00
_cell.angle_gamma   90.00
#
_symmetry.space_group_name_H-M   'P 1'
#
loop_
_entity.id
_entity.type
_entity.pdbx_description
1 polymer ?
#
loop_
_entity_poly.entity_id
_entity_poly.type
_entity_poly.pdbx_seq_one_letter_code
_entity_poly.pdbx_strand_id
1 'polypeptide(L)'
;MSFFIRGINKTPFPIDRTDYSINIELIIFLFDKGKNTKSISNLYKRLHDNALYPLVYINNNLFNNTIIFDPDLLRKKSSGASLPQMIGYVSIQSQNKNIEFNSDRTYFVDNSITKNLVNSLKKLNETIQTKGSDLKNELKVGTPSSLTGKSYPTEDVTSIRNKPASISIDRKKTIKFHIPSEQIDLNEYIYAVKDSSGNDINKNDVVTSIEGSVTNSRILEAIEEPCELRVVFRYEDSVTGLVSADVFLCFEKKISNISGSKEEKSLFTIQSASGYTVNTGTVSSIIYAIDKLYSLRERDGFLPLIACSIRSVFEISQDKLFRTHRFLFPTFKTKIFTPETNKEMKDKLLGNIIHIIFLVKKNPKLLTKIAERLDISYSTFTNSLNLDEFKSAVKYSHIGAHQSTKFLSKPKIEVCADTCGLFAVICDVLINMKKNDIIDLNATIVNEADLNNFFRI
;
A
#
# COMPACT_ATOMS: atom_id res chain seq x y z
N MET A 1 9.25 38.13 7.57
CA MET A 1 9.55 36.71 7.85
C MET A 1 10.86 36.74 8.61
N SER A 2 10.85 36.39 9.89
CA SER A 2 12.08 36.45 10.70
C SER A 2 12.82 35.13 10.50
N PHE A 3 13.98 35.17 9.84
CA PHE A 3 14.79 33.98 9.59
C PHE A 3 15.69 33.73 10.81
N PHE A 4 15.62 32.52 11.36
CA PHE A 4 16.45 32.09 12.47
C PHE A 4 17.61 31.26 11.90
N ILE A 5 18.84 31.79 11.97
CA ILE A 5 20.06 31.00 11.75
C ILE A 5 20.93 31.22 12.99
N ARG A 6 20.90 30.27 13.92
CA ARG A 6 21.91 30.14 14.97
C ARG A 6 22.31 28.67 15.06
N GLY A 7 23.45 28.34 14.46
CA GLY A 7 24.01 26.99 14.48
C GLY A 7 24.39 26.58 15.90
N ILE A 8 23.95 25.39 16.32
CA ILE A 8 24.46 24.75 17.54
C ILE A 8 25.83 24.18 17.18
N ASN A 9 26.90 24.94 17.45
CA ASN A 9 28.25 24.58 16.98
C ASN A 9 28.92 23.44 17.76
N LYS A 10 28.36 22.95 18.88
CA LYS A 10 28.78 21.72 19.57
C LYS A 10 27.64 21.04 20.33
N THR A 11 27.45 19.74 20.10
CA THR A 11 26.61 18.87 20.94
C THR A 11 27.29 18.62 22.30
N PRO A 12 26.55 18.53 23.42
CA PRO A 12 27.12 18.24 24.73
C PRO A 12 27.49 16.75 24.91
N PHE A 13 27.29 15.93 23.88
CA PHE A 13 27.60 14.51 23.89
C PHE A 13 28.67 14.23 22.84
N PRO A 14 29.80 13.60 23.19
CA PRO A 14 30.69 13.02 22.20
C PRO A 14 29.92 11.88 21.51
N ILE A 15 29.57 12.05 20.25
CA ILE A 15 29.27 10.92 19.37
C ILE A 15 30.55 10.68 18.56
N ASP A 16 31.65 10.36 19.26
CA ASP A 16 32.82 9.79 18.60
C ASP A 16 32.52 8.31 18.37
N ARG A 17 31.91 8.03 17.22
CA ARG A 17 31.79 6.68 16.68
C ARG A 17 32.64 6.66 15.43
N THR A 18 33.61 5.76 15.37
CA THR A 18 34.43 5.51 14.18
C THR A 18 33.61 5.10 12.94
N ASP A 19 32.34 4.74 13.14
CA ASP A 19 31.49 4.11 12.14
C ASP A 19 30.68 5.09 11.29
N TYR A 20 30.36 6.29 11.78
CA TYR A 20 29.57 7.28 11.03
C TYR A 20 29.71 8.70 11.59
N SER A 21 29.56 9.69 10.72
CA SER A 21 29.44 11.10 11.07
C SER A 21 28.04 11.63 10.74
N ILE A 22 27.56 12.59 11.52
CA ILE A 22 26.26 13.23 11.32
C ILE A 22 26.47 14.74 11.21
N ASN A 23 26.11 15.31 10.07
CA ASN A 23 26.06 16.74 9.81
C ASN A 23 24.59 17.18 9.76
N ILE A 24 24.26 18.27 10.45
CA ILE A 24 22.90 18.75 10.60
C ILE A 24 22.83 20.23 10.25
N GLU A 25 21.93 20.57 9.35
CA GLU A 25 21.55 21.93 9.03
C GLU A 25 20.04 22.03 9.15
N LEU A 26 19.54 22.75 10.15
CA LEU A 26 18.11 22.88 10.40
C LEU A 26 17.70 24.35 10.36
N ILE A 27 16.53 24.59 9.76
CA ILE A 27 15.84 25.86 9.77
C ILE A 27 14.55 25.66 10.54
N ILE A 28 14.38 26.43 11.61
CA ILE A 28 13.22 26.36 12.49
C ILE A 28 12.37 27.60 12.28
N PHE A 29 11.09 27.40 12.00
CA PHE A 29 10.14 28.47 11.78
C PHE A 29 9.36 28.81 13.05
N LEU A 30 9.05 30.10 13.17
CA LEU A 30 8.10 30.64 14.12
C LEU A 30 7.07 31.42 13.30
N PHE A 31 5.97 30.78 12.94
CA PHE A 31 4.91 31.47 12.22
C PHE A 31 4.08 32.35 13.17
N ASP A 32 3.99 33.63 12.85
CA ASP A 32 3.00 34.53 13.44
C ASP A 32 1.58 34.16 12.98
N LYS A 33 0.56 34.66 13.68
CA LYS A 33 -0.84 34.50 13.28
C LYS A 33 -1.03 34.89 11.81
N GLY A 34 -1.59 33.98 11.01
CA GLY A 34 -1.89 34.19 9.59
C GLY A 34 -0.80 33.77 8.60
N LYS A 35 0.43 33.48 9.05
CA LYS A 35 1.48 32.91 8.20
C LYS A 35 1.44 31.37 8.25
N ASN A 36 1.65 30.72 7.11
CA ASN A 36 1.56 29.27 6.97
C ASN A 36 2.71 28.72 6.13
N THR A 37 2.73 27.41 5.96
CA THR A 37 3.76 26.66 5.24
C THR A 37 3.64 26.75 3.71
N LYS A 38 2.72 27.57 3.15
CA LYS A 38 2.46 27.60 1.70
C LYS A 38 3.70 27.97 0.87
N SER A 39 4.53 28.89 1.37
CA SER A 39 5.75 29.33 0.69
C SER A 39 6.94 28.37 0.84
N ILE A 40 6.81 27.33 1.66
CA ILE A 40 7.85 26.31 1.85
C ILE A 40 7.69 25.25 0.77
N SER A 41 8.80 24.82 0.18
CA SER A 41 8.82 23.76 -0.83
C SER A 41 8.10 22.50 -0.34
N ASN A 42 7.32 21.88 -1.22
CA ASN A 42 6.61 20.64 -0.93
C ASN A 42 7.55 19.48 -0.62
N LEU A 43 8.83 19.57 -0.98
CA LEU A 43 9.85 18.58 -0.61
C LEU A 43 9.96 18.40 0.91
N TYR A 44 9.78 19.48 1.68
CA TYR A 44 9.85 19.47 3.14
C TYR A 44 8.49 19.25 3.81
N LYS A 45 7.46 18.85 3.05
CA LYS A 45 6.12 18.58 3.56
C LYS A 45 5.83 17.10 3.46
N ARG A 46 5.37 16.49 4.55
CA ARG A 46 4.93 15.09 4.52
C ARG A 46 3.65 15.00 3.69
N LEU A 47 3.56 13.98 2.84
CA LEU A 47 2.45 13.81 1.90
C LEU A 47 1.09 13.64 2.59
N HIS A 48 1.05 13.10 3.81
CA HIS A 48 -0.20 12.75 4.51
C HIS A 48 -0.81 13.88 5.35
N ASP A 49 -0.01 14.84 5.83
CA ASP A 49 -0.50 15.92 6.72
C ASP A 49 0.06 17.31 6.42
N ASN A 50 0.89 17.44 5.38
CA ASN A 50 1.63 18.65 5.01
C ASN A 50 2.50 19.24 6.13
N ALA A 51 2.79 18.46 7.19
CA ALA A 51 3.66 18.91 8.26
C ALA A 51 5.11 19.01 7.77
N LEU A 52 5.84 19.95 8.34
CA LEU A 52 7.23 20.18 7.98
C LEU A 52 8.12 19.09 8.57
N TYR A 53 9.09 18.62 7.79
CA TYR A 53 10.09 17.70 8.27
C TYR A 53 11.46 17.93 7.61
N PRO A 54 12.57 17.65 8.30
CA PRO A 54 13.91 17.64 7.71
C PRO A 54 14.11 16.43 6.80
N LEU A 55 14.88 16.62 5.74
CA LEU A 55 15.29 15.55 4.83
C LEU A 55 16.52 14.84 5.41
N VAL A 56 16.48 13.52 5.41
CA VAL A 56 17.59 12.70 5.92
C VAL A 56 18.35 12.12 4.74
N TYR A 57 19.68 12.26 4.73
CA TYR A 57 20.55 11.73 3.71
C TYR A 57 21.52 10.73 4.32
N ILE A 58 21.69 9.56 3.70
CA ILE A 58 22.70 8.57 4.07
C ILE A 58 23.66 8.42 2.90
N ASN A 59 24.94 8.71 3.08
CA ASN A 59 25.95 8.66 2.01
C ASN A 59 25.46 9.39 0.73
N ASN A 60 24.97 10.63 0.91
CA ASN A 60 24.40 11.49 -0.13
C ASN A 60 23.13 10.97 -0.82
N ASN A 61 22.53 9.87 -0.34
CA ASN A 61 21.26 9.37 -0.84
C ASN A 61 20.12 9.82 0.07
N LEU A 62 19.06 10.37 -0.53
CA LEU A 62 17.85 10.74 0.21
C LEU A 62 17.21 9.48 0.81
N PHE A 63 17.01 9.51 2.12
CA PHE A 63 16.38 8.46 2.89
C PHE A 63 14.95 8.88 3.24
N ASN A 64 13.99 8.26 2.55
CA ASN A 64 12.58 8.60 2.58
C ASN A 64 11.88 8.00 3.81
N ASN A 65 12.35 8.37 5.00
CA ASN A 65 11.76 7.97 6.27
C ASN A 65 11.52 9.21 7.14
N THR A 66 10.25 9.59 7.29
CA THR A 66 9.85 10.77 8.06
C THR A 66 9.86 10.56 9.58
N ILE A 67 10.07 9.33 10.03
CA ILE A 67 10.02 8.92 11.44
C ILE A 67 11.41 8.96 12.08
N ILE A 68 12.46 8.70 11.30
CA ILE A 68 13.84 8.59 11.82
C ILE A 68 14.35 9.88 12.47
N PHE A 69 13.83 11.02 12.04
CA PHE A 69 14.09 12.34 12.59
C PHE A 69 12.78 13.15 12.64
N ASP A 70 11.85 12.72 13.49
CA ASP A 70 10.49 13.29 13.59
C ASP A 70 10.42 14.59 14.41
N PRO A 71 10.02 15.73 13.83
CA PRO A 71 9.80 16.99 14.57
C PRO A 71 8.69 16.94 15.61
N ASP A 72 7.73 16.03 15.49
CA ASP A 72 6.59 15.90 16.41
C ASP A 72 6.90 14.99 17.62
N LEU A 73 8.12 14.45 17.72
CA LEU A 73 8.54 13.46 18.73
C LEU A 73 8.14 13.82 20.17
N LEU A 74 8.35 15.08 20.58
CA LEU A 74 8.07 15.55 21.95
C LEU A 74 6.68 16.17 22.14
N ARG A 75 5.92 16.35 21.06
CA ARG A 75 4.63 17.07 21.06
C ARG A 75 3.57 16.40 21.92
N LYS A 76 3.63 15.07 22.08
CA LYS A 76 2.76 14.28 22.96
C LYS A 76 3.03 14.51 24.45
N LYS A 77 4.25 14.93 24.83
CA LYS A 77 4.65 15.15 26.23
C LYS A 77 4.41 16.58 26.68
N SER A 78 4.74 17.57 25.84
CA SER A 78 4.46 18.98 26.12
C SER A 78 4.55 19.80 24.83
N SER A 79 3.49 20.56 24.53
CA SER A 79 3.47 21.47 23.38
C SER A 79 4.54 22.56 23.47
N GLY A 80 4.93 22.94 24.69
CA GLY A 80 5.96 23.96 24.96
C GLY A 80 7.41 23.46 24.89
N ALA A 81 7.62 22.14 24.74
CA ALA A 81 8.94 21.52 24.65
C ALA A 81 9.28 21.01 23.23
N SER A 82 8.42 21.31 22.24
CA SER A 82 8.53 20.78 20.88
C SER A 82 8.79 21.90 19.86
N LEU A 83 9.55 21.56 18.81
CA LEU A 83 9.84 22.44 17.67
C LEU A 83 9.31 21.83 16.37
N PRO A 84 7.98 21.67 16.21
CA PRO A 84 7.40 20.90 15.11
C PRO A 84 7.54 21.54 13.73
N GLN A 85 7.92 22.83 13.67
CA GLN A 85 8.03 23.60 12.42
C GLN A 85 9.49 23.68 11.99
N MET A 86 10.09 22.55 11.62
CA MET A 86 11.49 22.50 11.16
C MET A 86 11.64 21.86 9.79
N ILE A 87 12.59 22.37 9.03
CA ILE A 87 13.07 21.82 7.75
C ILE A 87 14.59 21.76 7.77
N GLY A 88 15.19 21.17 6.74
CA GLY A 88 16.63 21.17 6.53
C GLY A 88 17.16 19.79 6.23
N TYR A 89 18.44 19.58 6.51
CA TYR A 89 19.18 18.38 6.14
C TYR A 89 19.80 17.71 7.36
N VAL A 90 19.64 16.40 7.45
CA VAL A 90 20.36 15.52 8.37
C VAL A 90 21.18 14.56 7.52
N SER A 91 22.45 14.88 7.32
CA SER A 91 23.37 14.15 6.45
C SER A 91 24.26 13.23 7.25
N ILE A 92 24.14 11.94 7.01
CA ILE A 92 24.91 10.88 7.67
C ILE A 92 25.91 10.34 6.66
N GLN A 93 27.19 10.35 7.01
CA GLN A 93 28.26 9.75 6.20
C GLN A 93 28.87 8.59 6.95
N SER A 94 29.05 7.46 6.26
CA SER A 94 29.62 6.26 6.83
C SER A 94 30.33 5.45 5.76
N GLN A 95 31.53 4.98 6.10
CA GLN A 95 32.27 4.00 5.30
C GLN A 95 31.98 2.56 5.76
N ASN A 96 31.12 2.39 6.77
CA ASN A 96 30.80 1.09 7.33
C ASN A 96 29.77 0.39 6.43
N LYS A 97 30.18 -0.75 5.86
CA LYS A 97 29.36 -1.55 4.94
C LYS A 97 28.04 -2.03 5.54
N ASN A 98 27.90 -2.02 6.86
CA ASN A 98 26.67 -2.42 7.53
C ASN A 98 25.61 -1.30 7.59
N ILE A 99 25.92 -0.07 7.12
CA ILE A 99 24.91 0.99 6.96
C ILE A 99 24.25 0.84 5.58
N GLU A 100 23.37 -0.16 5.49
CA GLU A 100 22.58 -0.46 4.29
C GLU A 100 21.10 -0.15 4.53
N PHE A 101 20.39 0.14 3.44
CA PHE A 101 18.95 0.37 3.43
C PHE A 101 18.30 -0.32 2.23
N ASN A 102 16.99 -0.53 2.30
CA ASN A 102 16.20 -1.09 1.22
C ASN A 102 16.21 -0.20 -0.04
N SER A 103 15.88 -0.78 -1.19
CA SER A 103 15.95 -0.10 -2.50
C SER A 103 15.09 1.16 -2.60
N ASP A 104 13.96 1.18 -1.90
CA ASP A 104 13.04 2.32 -1.77
C ASP A 104 13.51 3.36 -0.74
N ARG A 105 14.61 3.08 -0.01
CA ARG A 105 15.30 3.98 0.92
C ARG A 105 14.40 4.44 2.07
N THR A 106 13.50 3.59 2.52
CA THR A 106 12.54 3.85 3.59
C THR A 106 12.94 3.18 4.91
N TYR A 107 13.72 2.09 4.87
CA TYR A 107 14.11 1.33 6.06
C TYR A 107 15.58 0.92 5.97
N PHE A 108 16.27 1.03 7.11
CA PHE A 108 17.58 0.42 7.26
C PHE A 108 17.48 -1.10 7.30
N VAL A 109 18.53 -1.75 6.82
CA VAL A 109 18.81 -3.15 7.11
C VAL A 109 19.03 -3.29 8.61
N ASP A 110 18.29 -4.19 9.24
CA ASP A 110 18.35 -4.35 10.69
C ASP A 110 19.69 -4.98 11.13
N ASN A 111 20.48 -4.21 11.87
CA ASN A 111 21.71 -4.67 12.51
C ASN A 111 22.07 -3.77 13.71
N SER A 112 23.13 -4.12 14.43
CA SER A 112 23.54 -3.40 15.63
C SER A 112 23.94 -1.94 15.34
N ILE A 113 24.58 -1.67 14.20
CA ILE A 113 25.04 -0.32 13.83
C ILE A 113 23.86 0.55 13.44
N THR A 114 22.92 0.06 12.62
CA THR A 114 21.73 0.81 12.20
C THR A 114 20.78 1.06 13.37
N LYS A 115 20.58 0.10 14.29
CA LYS A 115 19.85 0.32 15.56
C LYS A 115 20.50 1.43 16.39
N ASN A 116 21.82 1.40 16.52
CA ASN A 116 22.56 2.42 17.25
C ASN A 116 22.45 3.79 16.59
N LEU A 117 22.56 3.87 15.26
CA LEU A 117 22.39 5.10 14.49
C LEU A 117 21.00 5.70 14.69
N VAL A 118 19.94 4.89 14.56
CA VAL A 118 18.55 5.34 14.79
C VAL A 118 18.37 5.88 16.21
N ASN A 119 18.92 5.18 17.20
CA ASN A 119 18.88 5.64 18.59
C ASN A 119 19.67 6.95 18.81
N SER A 120 20.85 7.08 18.19
CA SER A 120 21.65 8.31 18.20
C SER A 120 20.89 9.48 17.58
N LEU A 121 20.27 9.28 16.42
CA LEU A 121 19.46 10.30 15.73
C LEU A 121 18.25 10.72 16.56
N LYS A 122 17.57 9.76 17.18
CA LYS A 122 16.47 10.03 18.09
C LYS A 122 16.91 10.90 19.27
N LYS A 123 17.98 10.51 19.99
CA LYS A 123 18.52 11.28 21.13
C LYS A 123 18.99 12.67 20.71
N LEU A 124 19.59 12.78 19.53
CA LEU A 124 20.04 14.05 18.96
C LEU A 124 18.85 14.97 18.66
N ASN A 125 17.81 14.44 18.03
CA ASN A 125 16.56 15.17 17.77
C ASN A 125 15.87 15.60 19.07
N GLU A 126 15.77 14.72 20.08
CA GLU A 126 15.24 15.05 21.41
C GLU A 126 16.03 16.20 22.05
N THR A 127 17.36 16.18 21.95
CA THR A 127 18.23 17.23 22.49
C THR A 127 18.03 18.56 21.75
N ILE A 128 17.96 18.53 20.41
CA ILE A 128 17.73 19.72 19.58
C ILE A 128 16.38 20.34 19.89
N GLN A 129 15.32 19.52 19.98
CA GLN A 129 13.98 20.01 20.29
C GLN A 129 13.90 20.62 21.69
N THR A 130 14.51 19.98 22.69
CA THR A 130 14.51 20.48 24.08
C THR A 130 15.28 21.81 24.16
N LYS A 131 16.56 21.81 23.78
CA LYS A 131 17.42 23.01 23.86
C LYS A 131 16.93 24.14 22.95
N GLY A 132 16.43 23.81 21.76
CA GLY A 132 15.90 24.80 20.84
C GLY A 132 14.57 25.39 21.32
N SER A 133 13.77 24.64 22.09
CA SER A 133 12.57 25.21 22.73
C SER A 133 12.93 26.15 23.88
N ASP A 134 13.95 25.81 24.66
CA ASP A 134 14.48 26.70 25.72
C ASP A 134 15.00 28.02 25.12
N LEU A 135 15.84 27.94 24.08
CA LEU A 135 16.33 29.10 23.34
C LEU A 135 15.18 29.94 22.74
N LYS A 136 14.16 29.29 22.18
CA LYS A 136 12.96 29.97 21.67
C LYS A 136 12.24 30.75 22.77
N ASN A 137 12.16 30.19 23.98
CA ASN A 137 11.52 30.84 25.12
C ASN A 137 12.37 32.00 25.64
N GLU A 138 13.69 31.86 25.72
CA GLU A 138 14.62 32.95 26.08
C GLU A 138 14.53 34.13 25.10
N LEU A 139 14.44 33.85 23.80
CA LEU A 139 14.33 34.90 22.76
C LEU A 139 12.99 35.65 22.80
N LYS A 140 11.92 34.99 23.25
CA LYS A 140 10.63 35.67 23.50
C LYS A 140 10.70 36.64 24.69
N VAL A 141 11.56 36.38 25.66
CA VAL A 141 11.77 37.27 26.82
C VAL A 141 12.58 38.52 26.42
N GLY A 142 13.43 38.44 25.38
CA GLY A 142 14.25 39.54 24.86
C GLY A 142 13.59 40.46 23.83
N THR A 143 12.36 40.17 23.38
CA THR A 143 11.57 41.09 22.55
C THR A 143 10.57 41.79 23.47
N PRO A 144 10.50 43.14 23.51
CA PRO A 144 9.58 43.81 24.43
C PRO A 144 8.15 43.49 24.00
N SER A 145 7.52 42.52 24.67
CA SER A 145 6.10 42.60 24.92
C SER A 145 5.89 43.92 25.66
N SER A 146 5.01 44.77 25.14
CA SER A 146 4.58 46.00 25.81
C SER A 146 4.45 45.76 27.31
N LEU A 147 5.28 46.46 28.08
CA LEU A 147 5.20 46.55 29.53
C LEU A 147 3.74 46.78 29.92
N THR A 148 3.12 45.78 30.52
CA THR A 148 1.92 45.97 31.32
C THR A 148 2.31 45.58 32.73
N GLY A 149 2.55 46.60 33.55
CA GLY A 149 2.61 46.42 35.00
C GLY A 149 1.28 45.88 35.50
N LYS A 150 1.24 45.39 36.74
CA LYS A 150 -0.01 44.99 37.39
C LYS A 150 -0.96 46.19 37.38
N SER A 151 -2.03 46.10 36.59
CA SER A 151 -3.09 47.09 36.56
C SER A 151 -3.75 47.19 37.93
N TYR A 152 -4.13 48.41 38.31
CA TYR A 152 -5.10 48.65 39.37
C TYR A 152 -6.40 47.87 39.02
N PRO A 153 -7.10 47.24 39.98
CA PRO A 153 -8.28 46.44 39.68
C PRO A 153 -9.39 47.36 39.17
N THR A 154 -9.52 47.44 37.85
CA THR A 154 -10.77 47.84 37.21
C THR A 154 -11.60 46.58 37.08
N GLU A 155 -12.86 46.65 37.52
CA GLU A 155 -13.83 45.56 37.40
C GLU A 155 -13.79 44.99 35.98
N ASP A 156 -13.25 43.76 35.86
CA ASP A 156 -13.13 43.06 34.58
C ASP A 156 -14.54 42.78 34.06
N VAL A 157 -15.00 43.60 33.10
CA VAL A 157 -16.01 43.14 32.16
C VAL A 157 -15.31 42.09 31.29
N THR A 158 -15.45 40.83 31.69
CA THR A 158 -14.90 39.66 30.98
C THR A 158 -15.38 39.66 29.52
N SER A 159 -14.57 40.22 28.62
CA SER A 159 -14.79 40.04 27.18
C SER A 159 -14.39 38.61 26.83
N ILE A 160 -15.40 37.76 26.63
CA ILE A 160 -15.24 36.38 26.16
C ILE A 160 -14.57 36.44 24.78
N ARG A 161 -13.29 36.09 24.70
CA ARG A 161 -12.60 35.93 23.41
C ARG A 161 -13.02 34.60 22.80
N ASN A 162 -13.83 34.65 21.74
CA ASN A 162 -14.28 33.48 21.00
C ASN A 162 -13.06 32.71 20.44
N LYS A 163 -13.06 31.38 20.63
CA LYS A 163 -12.10 30.43 20.06
C LYS A 163 -12.57 30.01 18.65
N PRO A 164 -11.68 29.46 17.81
CA PRO A 164 -12.11 28.85 16.55
C PRO A 164 -13.00 27.63 16.81
N ALA A 165 -14.17 27.62 16.19
CA ALA A 165 -15.04 26.46 16.15
C ALA A 165 -14.38 25.33 15.35
N SER A 166 -14.67 24.07 15.68
CA SER A 166 -13.93 22.93 15.11
C SER A 166 -14.73 21.63 14.99
N ILE A 167 -14.36 20.81 14.01
CA ILE A 167 -14.72 19.40 13.89
C ILE A 167 -13.41 18.61 14.00
N SER A 168 -13.34 17.71 14.97
CA SER A 168 -12.19 16.82 15.17
C SER A 168 -12.50 15.43 14.63
N ILE A 169 -11.65 14.92 13.74
CA ILE A 169 -11.79 13.58 13.16
C ILE A 169 -11.03 12.55 14.00
N ASP A 170 -11.64 11.39 14.25
CA ASP A 170 -10.98 10.26 14.90
C ASP A 170 -10.01 9.57 13.92
N ARG A 171 -8.72 9.86 14.10
CA ARG A 171 -7.64 9.32 13.26
C ARG A 171 -7.36 7.84 13.51
N LYS A 172 -8.00 7.19 14.50
CA LYS A 172 -7.86 5.75 14.75
C LYS A 172 -8.83 4.92 13.90
N LYS A 173 -9.84 5.54 13.28
CA LYS A 173 -10.81 4.83 12.45
C LYS A 173 -10.18 4.35 11.16
N THR A 174 -10.58 3.16 10.73
CA THR A 174 -10.10 2.53 9.50
C THR A 174 -10.49 3.39 8.30
N ILE A 175 -9.55 3.64 7.39
CA ILE A 175 -9.80 4.39 6.14
C ILE A 175 -9.58 3.53 4.89
N LYS A 176 -9.17 2.27 5.06
CA LYS A 176 -8.94 1.32 3.98
C LYS A 176 -9.86 0.13 4.15
N PHE A 177 -10.66 -0.14 3.13
CA PHE A 177 -11.68 -1.17 3.13
C PHE A 177 -11.47 -2.11 1.94
N HIS A 178 -11.82 -3.37 2.15
CA HIS A 178 -11.88 -4.33 1.06
C HIS A 178 -13.27 -4.35 0.44
N ILE A 179 -13.34 -4.50 -0.88
CA ILE A 179 -14.61 -4.64 -1.61
C ILE A 179 -15.02 -6.13 -1.78
N PRO A 180 -16.32 -6.45 -1.77
CA PRO A 180 -17.42 -5.54 -1.43
C PRO A 180 -17.37 -5.14 0.06
N SER A 181 -17.57 -3.85 0.35
CA SER A 181 -17.50 -3.35 1.73
C SER A 181 -18.80 -3.57 2.47
N GLU A 182 -18.74 -3.65 3.79
CA GLU A 182 -19.94 -3.47 4.62
C GLU A 182 -20.40 -2.00 4.58
N GLN A 183 -21.60 -1.75 5.11
CA GLN A 183 -22.06 -0.39 5.38
C GLN A 183 -21.20 0.25 6.47
N ILE A 184 -20.89 1.53 6.31
CA ILE A 184 -19.98 2.25 7.22
C ILE A 184 -20.74 3.41 7.89
N ASP A 185 -20.78 3.42 9.23
CA ASP A 185 -21.31 4.55 9.98
C ASP A 185 -20.30 5.71 9.99
N LEU A 186 -20.65 6.79 9.27
CA LEU A 186 -19.79 7.96 9.11
C LEU A 186 -19.69 8.80 10.40
N ASN A 187 -20.64 8.67 11.35
CA ASN A 187 -20.56 9.38 12.63
C ASN A 187 -19.39 8.92 13.49
N GLU A 188 -18.95 7.68 13.31
CA GLU A 188 -17.83 7.13 14.06
C GLU A 188 -16.51 7.86 13.78
N TYR A 189 -16.41 8.55 12.64
CA TYR A 189 -15.24 9.34 12.27
C TYR A 189 -15.21 10.71 12.93
N ILE A 190 -16.33 11.20 13.46
CA ILE A 190 -16.38 12.46 14.20
C ILE A 190 -16.00 12.18 15.65
N TYR A 191 -14.83 12.63 16.08
CA TYR A 191 -14.39 12.52 17.48
C TYR A 191 -15.09 13.54 18.37
N ALA A 192 -15.06 14.82 17.98
CA ALA A 192 -15.66 15.92 18.75
C ALA A 192 -16.04 17.08 17.82
N VAL A 193 -17.08 17.83 18.20
CA VAL A 193 -17.54 19.04 17.50
C VAL A 193 -17.66 20.13 18.55
N LYS A 194 -17.03 21.29 18.34
CA LYS A 194 -17.03 22.38 19.32
C LYS A 194 -17.31 23.72 18.68
N ASP A 195 -18.22 24.48 19.27
CA ASP A 195 -18.53 25.85 18.87
C ASP A 195 -17.38 26.83 19.19
N SER A 196 -17.55 28.08 18.78
CA SER A 196 -16.58 29.15 19.05
C SER A 196 -16.50 29.57 20.53
N SER A 197 -17.47 29.20 21.35
CA SER A 197 -17.44 29.37 22.81
C SER A 197 -16.69 28.23 23.51
N GLY A 198 -16.42 27.12 22.81
CA GLY A 198 -15.80 25.90 23.32
C GLY A 198 -16.78 24.86 23.87
N ASN A 199 -18.08 25.05 23.67
CA ASN A 199 -19.12 24.09 24.02
C ASN A 199 -19.18 22.95 23.00
N ASP A 200 -19.56 21.76 23.44
CA ASP A 200 -19.75 20.63 22.54
C ASP A 200 -21.06 20.78 21.74
N ILE A 201 -20.97 20.59 20.43
CA ILE A 201 -22.12 20.57 19.52
C ILE A 201 -22.55 19.11 19.32
N ASN A 202 -23.86 18.89 19.19
CA ASN A 202 -24.37 17.57 18.89
C ASN A 202 -23.90 17.14 17.49
N LYS A 203 -23.38 15.92 17.36
CA LYS A 203 -22.97 15.36 16.06
C LYS A 203 -24.13 15.39 15.05
N ASN A 204 -25.38 15.34 15.52
CA ASN A 204 -26.58 15.44 14.69
C ASN A 204 -26.74 16.78 13.95
N ASP A 205 -26.07 17.83 14.41
CA ASP A 205 -26.11 19.15 13.78
C ASP A 205 -25.06 19.30 12.66
N VAL A 206 -24.19 18.29 12.50
CA VAL A 206 -23.19 18.22 11.43
C VAL A 206 -23.80 17.59 10.19
N VAL A 207 -23.72 18.31 9.07
CA VAL A 207 -24.10 17.83 7.74
C VAL A 207 -22.95 17.01 7.15
N THR A 208 -23.27 15.82 6.67
CA THR A 208 -22.32 14.93 5.99
C THR A 208 -22.58 14.94 4.49
N SER A 209 -21.53 15.05 3.69
CA SER A 209 -21.60 14.92 2.23
C SER A 209 -20.54 13.95 1.72
N ILE A 210 -20.91 13.12 0.74
CA ILE A 210 -20.03 12.18 0.04
C ILE A 210 -19.85 12.68 -1.38
N GLU A 211 -18.62 12.89 -1.84
CA GLU A 211 -18.32 13.43 -3.19
C GLU A 211 -19.11 14.72 -3.52
N GLY A 212 -19.33 15.56 -2.51
CA GLY A 212 -20.07 16.82 -2.63
C GLY A 212 -21.60 16.69 -2.59
N SER A 213 -22.15 15.48 -2.63
CA SER A 213 -23.59 15.24 -2.47
C SER A 213 -23.95 15.06 -0.99
N VAL A 214 -24.89 15.86 -0.49
CA VAL A 214 -25.35 15.77 0.91
C VAL A 214 -26.09 14.45 1.10
N THR A 215 -25.76 13.74 2.17
CA THR A 215 -26.34 12.43 2.47
C THR A 215 -27.20 12.51 3.72
N ASN A 216 -28.47 12.08 3.59
CA ASN A 216 -29.41 12.07 4.72
C ASN A 216 -29.18 10.86 5.63
N SER A 217 -28.82 9.71 5.06
CA SER A 217 -28.33 8.56 5.80
C SER A 217 -26.86 8.79 6.15
N ARG A 218 -26.55 8.91 7.44
CA ARG A 218 -25.15 8.99 7.93
C ARG A 218 -24.40 7.67 7.79
N ILE A 219 -24.97 6.74 7.02
CA ILE A 219 -24.44 5.43 6.68
C ILE A 219 -24.01 5.51 5.22
N LEU A 220 -22.74 5.22 4.96
CA LEU A 220 -22.23 4.95 3.63
C LEU A 220 -22.66 3.54 3.22
N GLU A 221 -23.24 3.42 2.03
CA GLU A 221 -23.65 2.15 1.45
C GLU A 221 -22.45 1.25 1.14
N ALA A 222 -22.71 -0.04 0.94
CA ALA A 222 -21.68 -0.99 0.51
C ALA A 222 -21.07 -0.55 -0.83
N ILE A 223 -19.75 -0.58 -0.92
CA ILE A 223 -19.00 -0.27 -2.13
C ILE A 223 -18.55 -1.57 -2.79
N GLU A 224 -18.93 -1.75 -4.06
CA GLU A 224 -18.64 -2.97 -4.83
C GLU A 224 -17.45 -2.84 -5.78
N GLU A 225 -17.04 -1.61 -6.10
CA GLU A 225 -15.95 -1.34 -7.07
C GLU A 225 -14.82 -0.52 -6.42
N PRO A 226 -13.56 -0.69 -6.86
CA PRO A 226 -12.43 0.04 -6.28
C PRO A 226 -12.58 1.55 -6.49
N CYS A 227 -12.50 2.32 -5.41
CA CYS A 227 -12.60 3.77 -5.48
C CYS A 227 -11.96 4.45 -4.26
N GLU A 228 -11.82 5.76 -4.33
CA GLU A 228 -11.53 6.61 -3.19
C GLU A 228 -12.70 7.59 -3.05
N LEU A 229 -13.27 7.67 -1.85
CA LEU A 229 -14.41 8.53 -1.53
C LEU A 229 -14.02 9.57 -0.51
N ARG A 230 -14.28 10.84 -0.83
CA ARG A 230 -14.16 11.97 0.07
C ARG A 230 -15.45 12.19 0.82
N VAL A 231 -15.39 12.00 2.13
CA VAL A 231 -16.48 12.32 3.07
C VAL A 231 -16.16 13.65 3.75
N VAL A 232 -17.08 14.60 3.68
CA VAL A 232 -16.93 15.94 4.27
C VAL A 232 -18.01 16.19 5.31
N PHE A 233 -17.60 16.68 6.47
CA PHE A 233 -18.43 17.05 7.60
C PHE A 233 -18.44 18.57 7.76
N ARG A 234 -19.63 19.18 7.88
CA ARG A 234 -19.79 20.64 7.97
C ARG A 234 -20.87 21.06 8.96
N TYR A 235 -20.67 22.19 9.61
CA TYR A 235 -21.75 22.92 10.31
C TYR A 235 -21.46 24.42 10.31
N GLU A 236 -22.48 25.23 10.58
CA GLU A 236 -22.35 26.69 10.65
C GLU A 236 -22.23 27.13 12.11
N ASP A 237 -21.11 27.73 12.50
CA ASP A 237 -20.96 28.37 13.80
C ASP A 237 -21.46 29.81 13.72
N SER A 238 -22.33 30.20 14.66
CA SER A 238 -22.99 31.52 14.67
C SER A 238 -22.02 32.72 14.70
N VAL A 239 -20.76 32.52 15.10
CA VAL A 239 -19.75 33.58 15.26
C VAL A 239 -18.64 33.47 14.22
N THR A 240 -18.16 32.25 13.96
CA THR A 240 -16.95 31.99 13.14
C THR A 240 -17.28 31.48 11.74
N GLY A 241 -18.55 31.23 11.45
CA GLY A 241 -19.05 30.80 10.14
C GLY A 241 -18.84 29.31 9.88
N LEU A 242 -18.80 28.94 8.60
CA LEU A 242 -18.70 27.56 8.15
C LEU A 242 -17.45 26.84 8.70
N VAL A 243 -17.69 25.74 9.40
CA VAL A 243 -16.66 24.81 9.87
C VAL A 243 -16.70 23.56 9.00
N SER A 244 -15.54 23.07 8.54
CA SER A 244 -15.44 21.90 7.67
C SER A 244 -14.26 21.01 8.04
N ALA A 245 -14.45 19.70 7.97
CA ALA A 245 -13.40 18.69 8.05
C ALA A 245 -13.72 17.53 7.09
N ASP A 246 -12.70 16.81 6.62
CA ASP A 246 -12.88 15.72 5.66
C ASP A 246 -12.02 14.48 5.98
N VAL A 247 -12.48 13.34 5.48
CA VAL A 247 -11.78 12.05 5.49
C VAL A 247 -11.88 11.40 4.11
N PHE A 248 -10.80 10.74 3.68
CA PHE A 248 -10.75 9.96 2.45
C PHE A 248 -10.83 8.48 2.81
N LEU A 249 -11.82 7.78 2.28
CA LEU A 249 -12.01 6.35 2.44
C LEU A 249 -11.59 5.65 1.15
N CYS A 250 -10.67 4.70 1.25
CA CYS A 250 -10.10 3.97 0.12
C CYS A 250 -10.66 2.54 0.11
N PHE A 251 -11.20 2.12 -1.04
CA PHE A 251 -11.81 0.82 -1.26
C PHE A 251 -10.97 0.06 -2.30
N GLU A 252 -10.35 -1.03 -1.87
CA GLU A 252 -9.44 -1.82 -2.69
C GLU A 252 -9.87 -3.29 -2.76
N LYS A 253 -9.50 -3.98 -3.84
CA LYS A 253 -9.75 -5.43 -3.93
C LYS A 253 -8.93 -6.14 -2.87
N LYS A 254 -9.55 -7.13 -2.22
CA LYS A 254 -8.80 -8.04 -1.36
C LYS A 254 -7.86 -8.87 -2.23
N ILE A 255 -6.56 -8.79 -1.95
CA ILE A 255 -5.53 -9.59 -2.59
C ILE A 255 -5.02 -10.58 -1.56
N SER A 256 -5.15 -11.86 -1.88
CA SER A 256 -4.76 -12.97 -1.03
C SER A 256 -3.61 -13.77 -1.66
N ASN A 257 -2.80 -14.41 -0.83
CA ASN A 257 -1.66 -15.20 -1.31
C ASN A 257 -2.10 -16.53 -1.91
N ILE A 258 -1.45 -16.95 -3.00
CA ILE A 258 -1.38 -18.34 -3.44
C ILE A 258 -0.02 -18.87 -3.01
N SER A 259 0.04 -19.93 -2.21
CA SER A 259 1.31 -20.40 -1.66
C SER A 259 1.50 -21.91 -1.82
N GLY A 260 2.76 -22.33 -1.82
CA GLY A 260 3.12 -23.74 -1.71
C GLY A 260 3.03 -24.27 -0.27
N SER A 261 3.22 -23.39 0.72
CA SER A 261 3.16 -23.70 2.15
C SER A 261 2.57 -22.53 2.93
N LYS A 262 2.39 -22.67 4.26
CA LYS A 262 1.89 -21.58 5.11
C LYS A 262 2.97 -20.50 5.27
N GLU A 263 3.04 -19.57 4.31
CA GLU A 263 3.91 -18.39 4.34
C GLU A 263 3.10 -17.09 4.45
N GLU A 264 3.69 -16.06 5.07
CA GLU A 264 3.04 -14.76 5.25
C GLU A 264 2.97 -13.93 3.96
N LYS A 265 3.88 -14.15 3.00
CA LYS A 265 3.93 -13.39 1.74
C LYS A 265 4.33 -14.28 0.57
N SER A 266 3.55 -14.22 -0.51
CA SER A 266 3.81 -14.94 -1.76
C SER A 266 4.01 -13.96 -2.91
N LEU A 267 4.80 -14.37 -3.92
CA LEU A 267 4.85 -13.70 -5.21
C LEU A 267 3.56 -13.92 -6.01
N PHE A 268 2.88 -15.04 -5.78
CA PHE A 268 1.66 -15.41 -6.46
C PHE A 268 0.46 -14.90 -5.66
N THR A 269 -0.37 -14.07 -6.27
CA THR A 269 -1.55 -13.52 -5.60
C THR A 269 -2.83 -13.75 -6.39
N ILE A 270 -3.96 -13.61 -5.70
CA ILE A 270 -5.29 -13.75 -6.28
C ILE A 270 -6.28 -12.79 -5.62
N GLN A 271 -7.21 -12.25 -6.40
CA GLN A 271 -8.29 -11.40 -5.91
C GLN A 271 -9.37 -12.28 -5.26
N SER A 272 -9.14 -12.66 -4.00
CA SER A 272 -10.00 -13.59 -3.24
C SER A 272 -10.14 -13.14 -1.78
N ALA A 273 -11.28 -13.49 -1.17
CA ALA A 273 -11.50 -13.33 0.25
C ALA A 273 -10.63 -14.25 1.13
N SER A 274 -9.99 -15.28 0.58
CA SER A 274 -9.05 -16.11 1.31
C SER A 274 -7.82 -16.52 0.48
N GLY A 275 -6.71 -16.82 1.17
CA GLY A 275 -5.53 -17.36 0.52
C GLY A 275 -5.72 -18.83 0.11
N TYR A 276 -4.93 -19.28 -0.86
CA TYR A 276 -4.99 -20.66 -1.36
C TYR A 276 -3.63 -21.34 -1.23
N THR A 277 -3.58 -22.50 -0.59
CA THR A 277 -2.37 -23.34 -0.56
C THR A 277 -2.50 -24.47 -1.58
N VAL A 278 -1.64 -24.47 -2.59
CA VAL A 278 -1.62 -25.49 -3.65
C VAL A 278 -1.24 -26.84 -3.06
N ASN A 279 -2.03 -27.88 -3.33
CA ASN A 279 -1.80 -29.23 -2.81
C ASN A 279 -1.04 -30.14 -3.79
N THR A 280 -0.92 -29.75 -5.05
CA THR A 280 -0.16 -30.48 -6.05
C THR A 280 1.34 -30.45 -5.70
N GLY A 281 1.85 -31.53 -5.08
CA GLY A 281 3.14 -31.53 -4.37
C GLY A 281 4.34 -30.88 -5.07
N THR A 282 4.61 -31.24 -6.34
CA THR A 282 5.72 -30.62 -7.09
C THR A 282 5.48 -29.14 -7.37
N VAL A 283 4.25 -28.77 -7.73
CA VAL A 283 3.87 -27.37 -8.00
C VAL A 283 3.97 -26.54 -6.72
N SER A 284 3.44 -27.05 -5.61
CA SER A 284 3.57 -26.48 -4.27
C SER A 284 5.04 -26.22 -3.91
N SER A 285 5.91 -27.22 -4.12
CA SER A 285 7.35 -27.08 -3.83
C SER A 285 8.03 -26.00 -4.67
N ILE A 286 7.65 -25.89 -5.95
CA ILE A 286 8.20 -24.87 -6.85
C ILE A 286 7.71 -23.47 -6.46
N ILE A 287 6.40 -23.30 -6.19
CA ILE A 287 5.85 -22.03 -5.71
C ILE A 287 6.57 -21.59 -4.43
N TYR A 288 6.72 -22.50 -3.47
CA TYR A 288 7.47 -22.22 -2.24
C TYR A 288 8.92 -21.80 -2.50
N ALA A 289 9.63 -22.51 -3.38
CA ALA A 289 11.01 -22.16 -3.73
C ALA A 289 11.11 -20.79 -4.41
N ILE A 290 10.16 -20.46 -5.28
CA ILE A 290 10.05 -19.14 -5.91
C ILE A 290 9.79 -18.06 -4.86
N ASP A 291 8.84 -18.27 -3.94
CA ASP A 291 8.53 -17.32 -2.86
C ASP A 291 9.76 -17.05 -1.99
N LYS A 292 10.49 -18.11 -1.61
CA LYS A 292 11.76 -17.99 -0.90
C LYS A 292 12.79 -17.18 -1.68
N LEU A 293 13.00 -17.51 -2.94
CA LEU A 293 13.95 -16.80 -3.81
C LEU A 293 13.57 -15.33 -3.99
N TYR A 294 12.27 -15.06 -4.12
CA TYR A 294 11.73 -13.71 -4.30
C TYR A 294 11.77 -12.88 -3.02
N SER A 295 11.76 -13.52 -1.85
CA SER A 295 11.92 -12.86 -0.56
C SER A 295 13.35 -12.34 -0.32
N LEU A 296 14.34 -12.82 -1.07
CA LEU A 296 15.73 -12.39 -0.95
C LEU A 296 15.90 -10.93 -1.38
N ARG A 297 16.92 -10.25 -0.81
CA ARG A 297 17.26 -8.88 -1.19
C ARG A 297 17.73 -8.76 -2.63
N GLU A 298 18.44 -9.77 -3.12
CA GLU A 298 19.02 -9.83 -4.46
C GLU A 298 18.08 -10.46 -5.51
N ARG A 299 16.78 -10.58 -5.20
CA ARG A 299 15.75 -11.19 -6.08
C ARG A 299 15.80 -10.71 -7.54
N ASP A 300 16.22 -9.48 -7.78
CA ASP A 300 16.32 -8.90 -9.13
C ASP A 300 17.35 -9.64 -10.00
N GLY A 301 18.41 -10.19 -9.39
CA GLY A 301 19.39 -11.06 -10.06
C GLY A 301 18.82 -12.44 -10.41
N PHE A 302 17.71 -12.83 -9.80
CA PHE A 302 17.07 -14.13 -9.98
C PHE A 302 15.82 -14.08 -10.88
N LEU A 303 15.43 -12.91 -11.42
CA LEU A 303 14.23 -12.80 -12.26
C LEU A 303 14.16 -13.79 -13.43
N PRO A 304 15.26 -14.07 -14.18
CA PRO A 304 15.23 -15.09 -15.23
C PRO A 304 14.98 -16.50 -14.68
N LEU A 305 15.58 -16.83 -13.54
CA LEU A 305 15.37 -18.13 -12.87
C LEU A 305 13.94 -18.28 -12.36
N ILE A 306 13.38 -17.20 -11.80
CA ILE A 306 11.98 -17.13 -11.38
C ILE A 306 11.06 -17.30 -12.58
N ALA A 307 11.31 -16.60 -13.69
CA ALA A 307 10.53 -16.73 -14.92
C ALA A 307 10.52 -18.17 -15.46
N CYS A 308 11.69 -18.82 -15.50
CA CYS A 308 11.81 -20.21 -15.90
C CYS A 308 11.09 -21.17 -14.92
N SER A 309 11.12 -20.87 -13.62
CA SER A 309 10.41 -21.68 -12.62
C SER A 309 8.89 -21.50 -12.71
N ILE A 310 8.41 -20.29 -13.01
CA ILE A 310 6.99 -20.01 -13.32
C ILE A 310 6.53 -20.81 -14.55
N ARG A 311 7.37 -20.92 -15.59
CA ARG A 311 7.10 -21.78 -16.76
C ARG A 311 6.86 -23.24 -16.32
N SER A 312 7.72 -23.77 -15.43
CA SER A 312 7.57 -25.12 -14.91
C SER A 312 6.26 -25.31 -14.12
N VAL A 313 5.79 -24.30 -13.39
CA VAL A 313 4.49 -24.35 -12.71
C VAL A 313 3.36 -24.55 -13.72
N PHE A 314 3.33 -23.80 -14.82
CA PHE A 314 2.34 -24.02 -15.90
C PHE A 314 2.43 -25.44 -16.46
N GLU A 315 3.62 -25.90 -16.83
CA GLU A 315 3.85 -27.19 -17.48
C GLU A 315 3.47 -28.38 -16.60
N ILE A 316 3.83 -28.35 -15.32
CA ILE A 316 3.55 -29.44 -14.39
C ILE A 316 2.07 -29.46 -14.00
N SER A 317 1.46 -28.28 -13.80
CA SER A 317 0.04 -28.17 -13.43
C SER A 317 -0.87 -28.79 -14.49
N GLN A 318 -0.66 -28.45 -15.76
CA GLN A 318 -1.46 -29.00 -16.86
C GLN A 318 -1.22 -30.50 -17.06
N ASP A 319 0.04 -30.97 -16.95
CA ASP A 319 0.36 -32.38 -17.21
C ASP A 319 -0.27 -33.26 -16.13
N LYS A 320 -0.21 -32.81 -14.87
CA LYS A 320 -0.88 -33.48 -13.76
C LYS A 320 -2.39 -33.52 -13.96
N LEU A 321 -3.00 -32.41 -14.37
CA LEU A 321 -4.44 -32.34 -14.64
C LEU A 321 -4.85 -33.29 -15.78
N PHE A 322 -4.13 -33.26 -16.91
CA PHE A 322 -4.43 -34.12 -18.06
C PHE A 322 -4.29 -35.61 -17.74
N ARG A 323 -3.33 -35.99 -16.90
CA ARG A 323 -3.19 -37.37 -16.43
C ARG A 323 -4.33 -37.77 -15.49
N THR A 324 -4.78 -36.86 -14.62
CA THR A 324 -5.81 -37.14 -13.61
C THR A 324 -7.21 -37.22 -14.23
N HIS A 325 -7.54 -36.29 -15.13
CA HIS A 325 -8.86 -36.18 -15.75
C HIS A 325 -8.80 -36.22 -17.28
N ARG A 326 -8.10 -37.22 -17.83
CA ARG A 326 -7.90 -37.40 -19.29
C ARG A 326 -9.20 -37.33 -20.11
N PHE A 327 -10.32 -37.75 -19.54
CA PHE A 327 -11.62 -37.75 -20.22
C PHE A 327 -12.14 -36.34 -20.56
N LEU A 328 -11.67 -35.29 -19.88
CA LEU A 328 -12.02 -33.90 -20.17
C LEU A 328 -11.22 -33.30 -21.33
N PHE A 329 -10.08 -33.91 -21.69
CA PHE A 329 -9.09 -33.31 -22.57
C PHE A 329 -8.78 -34.23 -23.76
N PRO A 330 -9.71 -34.32 -24.75
CA PRO A 330 -9.46 -35.08 -25.97
C PRO A 330 -8.31 -34.47 -26.77
N THR A 331 -7.67 -35.30 -27.60
CA THR A 331 -6.63 -34.84 -28.53
C THR A 331 -7.29 -34.17 -29.73
N PHE A 332 -6.93 -32.92 -30.00
CA PHE A 332 -7.44 -32.19 -31.14
C PHE A 332 -6.85 -32.65 -32.48
N LYS A 333 -7.70 -32.72 -33.50
CA LYS A 333 -7.34 -32.94 -34.89
C LYS A 333 -6.97 -31.62 -35.54
N THR A 334 -5.68 -31.26 -35.48
CA THR A 334 -5.14 -29.98 -35.97
C THR A 334 -5.45 -29.68 -37.46
N LYS A 335 -5.71 -30.71 -38.27
CA LYS A 335 -6.14 -30.56 -39.67
C LYS A 335 -7.50 -29.85 -39.84
N ILE A 336 -8.32 -29.80 -38.79
CA ILE A 336 -9.66 -29.18 -38.79
C ILE A 336 -9.58 -27.69 -38.38
N PHE A 337 -8.44 -27.24 -37.86
CA PHE A 337 -8.28 -25.86 -37.40
C PHE A 337 -8.35 -24.86 -38.55
N THR A 338 -9.00 -23.72 -38.30
CA THR A 338 -8.85 -22.53 -39.15
C THR A 338 -7.41 -22.01 -39.08
N PRO A 339 -6.94 -21.22 -40.06
CA PRO A 339 -5.59 -20.65 -40.03
C PRO A 339 -5.28 -19.88 -38.73
N GLU A 340 -6.24 -19.14 -38.21
CA GLU A 340 -6.14 -18.35 -36.97
C GLU A 340 -5.97 -19.27 -35.76
N THR A 341 -6.83 -20.29 -35.63
CA THR A 341 -6.76 -21.28 -34.56
C THR A 341 -5.44 -22.04 -34.61
N ASN A 342 -4.97 -22.40 -35.80
CA ASN A 342 -3.71 -23.11 -35.98
C ASN A 342 -2.51 -22.25 -35.55
N LYS A 343 -2.57 -20.93 -35.77
CA LYS A 343 -1.55 -19.98 -35.30
C LYS A 343 -1.55 -19.88 -33.77
N GLU A 344 -2.72 -19.71 -33.16
CA GLU A 344 -2.86 -19.53 -31.70
C GLU A 344 -2.53 -20.82 -30.92
N MET A 345 -2.90 -21.98 -31.45
CA MET A 345 -2.70 -23.30 -30.81
C MET A 345 -1.35 -23.96 -31.17
N LYS A 346 -0.45 -23.25 -31.86
CA LYS A 346 0.83 -23.79 -32.35
C LYS A 346 1.78 -24.19 -31.21
N ASP A 347 1.88 -23.37 -30.17
CA ASP A 347 2.66 -23.69 -28.97
C ASP A 347 1.87 -24.67 -28.11
N LYS A 348 2.45 -25.84 -27.82
CA LYS A 348 1.78 -26.92 -27.10
C LYS A 348 1.41 -26.53 -25.66
N LEU A 349 2.27 -25.78 -24.95
CA LEU A 349 1.96 -25.33 -23.60
C LEU A 349 0.79 -24.35 -23.65
N LEU A 350 0.88 -23.34 -24.51
CA LEU A 350 -0.16 -22.34 -24.63
C LEU A 350 -1.49 -22.95 -25.07
N GLY A 351 -1.48 -23.85 -26.05
CA GLY A 351 -2.67 -24.55 -26.52
C GLY A 351 -3.35 -25.38 -25.42
N ASN A 352 -2.58 -26.05 -24.57
CA ASN A 352 -3.13 -26.76 -23.42
C ASN A 352 -3.71 -25.83 -22.36
N ILE A 353 -3.05 -24.70 -22.08
CA ILE A 353 -3.58 -23.66 -21.18
C ILE A 353 -4.90 -23.11 -21.72
N ILE A 354 -4.95 -22.75 -23.01
CA ILE A 354 -6.16 -22.30 -23.70
C ILE A 354 -7.27 -23.35 -23.54
N HIS A 355 -6.96 -24.63 -23.77
CA HIS A 355 -7.94 -25.71 -23.62
C HIS A 355 -8.53 -25.76 -22.21
N ILE A 356 -7.70 -25.67 -21.16
CA ILE A 356 -8.17 -25.71 -19.77
C ILE A 356 -9.02 -24.47 -19.44
N ILE A 357 -8.54 -23.28 -19.76
CA ILE A 357 -9.27 -22.03 -19.49
C ILE A 357 -10.59 -22.01 -20.24
N PHE A 358 -10.60 -22.42 -21.50
CA PHE A 358 -11.80 -22.45 -22.31
C PHE A 358 -12.79 -23.53 -21.85
N LEU A 359 -12.31 -24.70 -21.38
CA LEU A 359 -13.15 -25.71 -20.72
C LEU A 359 -13.87 -25.11 -19.50
N VAL A 360 -13.16 -24.35 -18.65
CA VAL A 360 -13.78 -23.69 -17.49
C VAL A 360 -14.81 -22.66 -17.95
N LYS A 361 -14.47 -21.78 -18.90
CA LYS A 361 -15.38 -20.73 -19.41
C LYS A 361 -16.63 -21.29 -20.09
N LYS A 362 -16.51 -22.42 -20.79
CA LYS A 362 -17.63 -23.07 -21.49
C LYS A 362 -18.64 -23.70 -20.51
N ASN A 363 -18.26 -23.92 -19.26
CA ASN A 363 -19.03 -24.69 -18.29
C ASN A 363 -19.39 -23.85 -17.05
N PRO A 364 -20.53 -23.14 -17.03
CA PRO A 364 -20.91 -22.25 -15.92
C PRO A 364 -20.98 -22.93 -14.55
N LYS A 365 -21.44 -24.19 -14.50
CA LYS A 365 -21.49 -24.97 -13.25
C LYS A 365 -20.08 -25.27 -12.72
N LEU A 366 -19.16 -25.63 -13.61
CA LEU A 366 -17.76 -25.88 -13.26
C LEU A 366 -17.08 -24.59 -12.80
N LEU A 367 -17.31 -23.50 -13.53
CA LEU A 367 -16.81 -22.17 -13.20
C LEU A 367 -17.28 -21.73 -11.81
N THR A 368 -18.57 -21.88 -11.51
CA THR A 368 -19.15 -21.58 -10.19
C THR A 368 -18.49 -22.41 -9.10
N LYS A 369 -18.30 -23.72 -9.32
CA LYS A 369 -17.69 -24.60 -8.32
C LYS A 369 -16.23 -24.25 -8.01
N ILE A 370 -15.48 -23.83 -9.03
CA ILE A 370 -14.12 -23.34 -8.84
C ILE A 370 -14.13 -22.01 -8.09
N ALA A 371 -14.99 -21.06 -8.51
CA ALA A 371 -15.11 -19.74 -7.86
C ALA A 371 -15.47 -19.86 -6.37
N GLU A 372 -16.46 -20.68 -6.01
CA GLU A 372 -16.82 -21.02 -4.63
C GLU A 372 -15.63 -21.58 -3.85
N ARG A 373 -14.87 -22.49 -4.46
CA ARG A 373 -13.72 -23.12 -3.80
C ARG A 373 -12.57 -22.14 -3.57
N LEU A 374 -12.42 -21.17 -4.46
CA LEU A 374 -11.42 -20.11 -4.37
C LEU A 374 -11.89 -18.90 -3.56
N ASP A 375 -13.15 -18.87 -3.10
CA ASP A 375 -13.73 -17.73 -2.36
C ASP A 375 -13.69 -16.42 -3.18
N ILE A 376 -14.04 -16.53 -4.47
CA ILE A 376 -14.08 -15.43 -5.45
C ILE A 376 -15.50 -15.33 -6.02
N SER A 377 -15.99 -14.12 -6.23
CA SER A 377 -17.28 -13.91 -6.91
C SER A 377 -17.23 -14.44 -8.35
N TYR A 378 -18.38 -14.90 -8.86
CA TYR A 378 -18.48 -15.44 -10.22
C TYR A 378 -17.99 -14.43 -11.29
N SER A 379 -18.37 -13.16 -11.15
CA SER A 379 -18.00 -12.10 -12.10
C SER A 379 -16.50 -11.81 -12.06
N THR A 380 -15.91 -11.67 -10.86
CA THR A 380 -14.47 -11.45 -10.70
C THR A 380 -13.67 -12.63 -11.25
N PHE A 381 -14.07 -13.86 -10.95
CA PHE A 381 -13.40 -15.04 -11.47
C PHE A 381 -13.50 -15.11 -13.00
N THR A 382 -14.69 -14.90 -13.57
CA THR A 382 -14.88 -14.88 -15.03
C THR A 382 -14.00 -13.84 -15.73
N ASN A 383 -13.91 -12.64 -15.16
CA ASN A 383 -13.07 -11.57 -15.68
C ASN A 383 -11.57 -11.90 -15.59
N SER A 384 -11.15 -12.63 -14.55
CA SER A 384 -9.76 -13.09 -14.40
C SER A 384 -9.35 -14.16 -15.43
N LEU A 385 -10.30 -14.81 -16.11
CA LEU A 385 -10.04 -15.80 -17.16
C LEU A 385 -9.78 -15.11 -18.53
N ASN A 386 -8.88 -14.13 -18.53
CA ASN A 386 -8.45 -13.37 -19.70
C ASN A 386 -7.33 -14.10 -20.45
N LEU A 387 -7.62 -14.57 -21.66
CA LEU A 387 -6.67 -15.38 -22.43
C LEU A 387 -5.43 -14.60 -22.89
N ASP A 388 -5.52 -13.30 -23.12
CA ASP A 388 -4.35 -12.51 -23.54
C ASP A 388 -3.35 -12.31 -22.40
N GLU A 389 -3.82 -12.28 -21.15
CA GLU A 389 -2.96 -12.30 -19.96
C GLU A 389 -2.22 -13.64 -19.86
N PHE A 390 -2.91 -14.78 -20.05
CA PHE A 390 -2.26 -16.10 -20.08
C PHE A 390 -1.22 -16.21 -21.21
N LYS A 391 -1.55 -15.74 -22.44
CA LYS A 391 -0.60 -15.70 -23.56
C LYS A 391 0.65 -14.89 -23.20
N SER A 392 0.44 -13.72 -22.59
CA SER A 392 1.53 -12.83 -22.17
C SER A 392 2.40 -13.47 -21.09
N ALA A 393 1.80 -14.08 -20.07
CA ALA A 393 2.51 -14.78 -18.99
C ALA A 393 3.33 -15.97 -19.52
N VAL A 394 2.77 -16.78 -20.41
CA VAL A 394 3.48 -17.90 -21.05
C VAL A 394 4.67 -17.40 -21.87
N LYS A 395 4.52 -16.27 -22.58
CA LYS A 395 5.60 -15.64 -23.34
C LYS A 395 6.69 -15.07 -22.43
N TYR A 396 6.34 -14.41 -21.34
CA TYR A 396 7.31 -13.81 -20.40
C TYR A 396 8.03 -14.85 -19.54
N SER A 397 7.41 -16.00 -19.28
CA SER A 397 8.07 -17.15 -18.65
C SER A 397 8.93 -17.96 -19.63
N HIS A 398 8.80 -17.72 -20.94
CA HIS A 398 9.61 -18.36 -21.99
C HIS A 398 10.92 -17.58 -22.24
N ILE A 399 11.71 -17.37 -21.19
CA ILE A 399 13.05 -16.80 -21.29
C ILE A 399 14.02 -17.86 -20.78
N GLY A 400 14.64 -18.59 -21.72
CA GLY A 400 15.78 -19.45 -21.37
C GLY A 400 16.94 -18.60 -20.86
N ALA A 401 17.87 -19.20 -20.11
CA ALA A 401 19.06 -18.54 -19.56
C ALA A 401 19.91 -17.77 -20.61
N HIS A 402 19.67 -18.00 -21.90
CA HIS A 402 20.40 -17.41 -23.03
C HIS A 402 19.60 -16.40 -23.88
N GLN A 403 18.33 -16.11 -23.57
CA GLN A 403 17.57 -15.09 -24.32
C GLN A 403 17.51 -13.75 -23.57
N SER A 404 17.74 -12.67 -24.32
CA SER A 404 17.89 -11.27 -23.89
C SER A 404 17.06 -10.88 -22.66
N THR A 405 17.76 -10.67 -21.54
CA THR A 405 17.24 -10.15 -20.26
C THR A 405 16.72 -8.70 -20.35
N LYS A 406 16.87 -8.01 -21.49
CA LYS A 406 16.51 -6.59 -21.64
C LYS A 406 15.02 -6.27 -21.51
N PHE A 407 14.13 -7.28 -21.51
CA PHE A 407 12.68 -7.06 -21.49
C PHE A 407 11.96 -7.55 -20.23
N LEU A 408 12.66 -8.22 -19.31
CA LEU A 408 12.08 -8.81 -18.11
C LEU A 408 12.26 -7.85 -16.92
N SER A 409 11.18 -7.18 -16.52
CA SER A 409 11.17 -6.30 -15.35
C SER A 409 10.44 -6.96 -14.19
N LYS A 410 10.75 -6.54 -12.96
CA LYS A 410 10.07 -7.00 -11.75
C LYS A 410 8.53 -6.94 -11.87
N PRO A 411 7.91 -5.83 -12.33
CA PRO A 411 6.45 -5.77 -12.49
C PRO A 411 5.89 -6.81 -13.47
N LYS A 412 6.62 -7.12 -14.56
CA LYS A 412 6.18 -8.16 -15.51
C LYS A 412 6.22 -9.54 -14.89
N ILE A 413 7.18 -9.80 -14.00
CA ILE A 413 7.28 -11.07 -13.27
C ILE A 413 6.17 -11.20 -12.24
N GLU A 414 5.85 -10.14 -11.51
CA GLU A 414 4.71 -10.11 -10.57
C GLU A 414 3.40 -10.41 -11.31
N VAL A 415 3.11 -9.72 -12.42
CA VAL A 415 1.91 -10.00 -13.25
C VAL A 415 1.91 -11.42 -13.80
N CYS A 416 3.06 -11.91 -14.29
CA CYS A 416 3.19 -13.28 -14.79
C CYS A 416 2.92 -14.31 -13.69
N ALA A 417 3.39 -14.05 -12.46
CA ALA A 417 3.17 -14.91 -11.32
C ALA A 417 1.71 -14.93 -10.89
N ASP A 418 1.02 -13.79 -10.85
CA ASP A 418 -0.42 -13.75 -10.55
C ASP A 418 -1.23 -14.59 -11.55
N THR A 419 -0.98 -14.42 -12.85
CA THR A 419 -1.63 -15.22 -13.90
C THR A 419 -1.30 -16.70 -13.77
N CYS A 420 -0.04 -17.05 -13.48
CA CYS A 420 0.39 -18.43 -13.28
C CYS A 420 -0.22 -19.06 -12.02
N GLY A 421 -0.31 -18.29 -10.94
CA GLY A 421 -0.93 -18.68 -9.69
C GLY A 421 -2.38 -19.02 -9.91
N LEU A 422 -3.14 -18.14 -10.58
CA LEU A 422 -4.52 -18.38 -10.97
C LEU A 422 -4.66 -19.69 -11.77
N PHE A 423 -3.80 -19.92 -12.76
CA PHE A 423 -3.80 -21.17 -13.53
C PHE A 423 -3.53 -22.40 -12.64
N ALA A 424 -2.54 -22.31 -11.77
CA ALA A 424 -2.14 -23.40 -10.89
C ALA A 424 -3.27 -23.78 -9.93
N VAL A 425 -3.96 -22.80 -9.33
CA VAL A 425 -5.09 -23.08 -8.43
C VAL A 425 -6.29 -23.65 -9.17
N ILE A 426 -6.57 -23.21 -10.40
CA ILE A 426 -7.61 -23.81 -11.25
C ILE A 426 -7.28 -25.29 -11.49
N CYS A 427 -6.03 -25.60 -11.86
CA CYS A 427 -5.59 -26.98 -12.05
C CYS A 427 -5.67 -27.78 -10.76
N ASP A 428 -5.23 -27.23 -9.64
CA ASP A 428 -5.22 -27.89 -8.34
C ASP A 428 -6.64 -28.21 -7.86
N VAL A 429 -7.59 -27.26 -7.98
CA VAL A 429 -9.00 -27.50 -7.68
C VAL A 429 -9.56 -28.63 -8.54
N LEU A 430 -9.30 -28.60 -9.85
CA LEU A 430 -9.77 -29.64 -10.76
C LEU A 430 -9.17 -31.01 -10.43
N ILE A 431 -7.86 -31.09 -10.19
CA ILE A 431 -7.14 -32.34 -9.83
C ILE A 431 -7.71 -32.96 -8.55
N ASN A 432 -8.10 -32.13 -7.57
CA ASN A 432 -8.63 -32.60 -6.30
C ASN A 432 -10.16 -32.85 -6.33
N MET A 433 -10.84 -32.53 -7.44
CA MET A 433 -12.26 -32.83 -7.61
C MET A 433 -12.45 -34.31 -7.96
N LYS A 434 -13.39 -34.99 -7.31
CA LYS A 434 -13.63 -36.41 -7.61
C LYS A 434 -14.21 -36.54 -9.01
N LYS A 435 -13.85 -37.62 -9.71
CA LYS A 435 -14.33 -37.90 -11.06
C LYS A 435 -15.87 -37.88 -11.16
N ASN A 436 -16.57 -38.45 -10.18
CA ASN A 436 -18.04 -38.50 -10.18
C ASN A 436 -18.62 -37.09 -10.05
N ASP A 437 -18.10 -36.27 -9.13
CA ASP A 437 -18.53 -34.87 -8.98
C ASP A 437 -18.38 -34.10 -10.30
N ILE A 438 -17.29 -34.30 -11.05
CA ILE A 438 -17.10 -33.67 -12.37
C ILE A 438 -18.14 -34.16 -13.38
N ILE A 439 -18.44 -35.47 -13.40
CA ILE A 439 -19.42 -36.06 -14.31
C ILE A 439 -20.83 -35.51 -13.99
N ASP A 440 -21.17 -35.37 -12.71
CA ASP A 440 -22.46 -34.84 -12.25
C ASP A 440 -22.68 -33.38 -12.64
N LEU A 441 -21.60 -32.62 -12.86
CA LEU A 441 -21.68 -31.26 -13.42
C LEU A 441 -22.10 -31.24 -14.91
N ASN A 442 -22.11 -32.40 -15.59
CA ASN A 442 -22.38 -32.55 -17.02
C ASN A 442 -21.55 -31.58 -17.87
N ALA A 443 -20.23 -31.54 -17.60
CA ALA A 443 -19.33 -30.63 -18.29
C ALA A 443 -19.26 -30.95 -19.79
N THR A 444 -19.52 -29.94 -20.61
CA THR A 444 -19.35 -30.02 -22.06
C THR A 444 -17.88 -29.94 -22.39
N ILE A 445 -17.37 -30.99 -23.03
CA ILE A 445 -15.99 -31.08 -23.51
C ILE A 445 -15.76 -30.04 -24.63
N VAL A 446 -14.56 -29.48 -24.68
CA VAL A 446 -14.12 -28.59 -25.75
C VAL A 446 -13.68 -29.42 -26.95
N ASN A 447 -14.14 -29.04 -28.14
CA ASN A 447 -13.74 -29.64 -29.42
C ASN A 447 -13.16 -28.58 -30.37
N GLU A 448 -12.72 -29.02 -31.55
CA GLU A 448 -12.09 -28.16 -32.56
C GLU A 448 -13.02 -27.09 -33.11
N ALA A 449 -14.32 -27.37 -33.22
CA ALA A 449 -15.29 -26.39 -33.70
C ALA A 449 -15.46 -25.24 -32.69
N ASP A 450 -15.42 -25.54 -31.39
CA ASP A 450 -15.49 -24.51 -30.37
C ASP A 450 -14.25 -23.59 -30.42
N LEU A 451 -13.05 -24.16 -30.57
CA LEU A 451 -11.81 -23.40 -30.70
C LEU A 451 -11.81 -22.53 -31.96
N ASN A 452 -12.25 -23.10 -33.09
CA ASN A 452 -12.38 -22.37 -34.34
C ASN A 452 -13.33 -21.17 -34.22
N ASN A 453 -14.46 -21.34 -33.53
CA ASN A 453 -15.39 -20.23 -33.29
C ASN A 453 -14.82 -19.19 -32.32
N PHE A 454 -14.04 -19.62 -31.34
CA PHE A 454 -13.42 -18.72 -30.37
C PHE A 454 -12.40 -17.76 -31.03
N PHE A 455 -11.59 -18.24 -31.97
CA PHE A 455 -10.55 -17.44 -32.65
C PHE A 455 -10.99 -16.80 -33.97
N ARG A 456 -12.27 -16.86 -34.31
CA ARG A 456 -12.83 -16.26 -35.55
C ARG A 456 -13.06 -14.74 -35.47
N ILE A 457 -12.83 -14.14 -34.30
CA ILE A 457 -13.11 -12.72 -34.01
C ILE A 457 -11.89 -11.85 -34.31
#